data_AF-A0A955IRC1-F1
#
_entry.id   AF-A0A955IRC1-F1
#
_cell.length_a   1.000
_cell.length_b   1.000
_cell.length_c   1.000
_cell.angle_alpha   90.00
_cell.angle_beta   90.00
_cell.angle_gamma   90.00
#
_symmetry.space_group_name_H-M   'P 1'
#
loop_
_entity.id
_entity.type
_entity.pdbx_description
1 polymer ?
#
loop_
_entity_poly.entity_id
_entity_poly.type
_entity_poly.pdbx_seq_one_letter_code
_entity_poly.pdbx_strand_id
1 'polypeptide(L)'
;MVVLSLFGSRLAYAEDTALEYFVPIATRGDYVDYCRTTHVTDDQRLILDMLFTDYASSIEALADATDAAADAAGRARVAEAFSGRRRVSTEELTALRAAVTQSYLDAMPEVDSLFDRLLGDLAGMLDESQRADAQAATRTMRRIVWSRGRSLRSETPEYGGEGVDLTAIWADFSERKECATVAGPQMAALLAQYERDVDAYLRQFARADRDDELQRRIADIKSDEDARKAAEQRLVSRWQQWFALHQKSIESIATTLASAADEATARDWRERCYEEMFPDLVTSRSAELVARWVIDNVDPTRSAQAQKILDSYQRDQSTITSAIRALHIRARNELGRVVHAMVDPASLGDGTSRKIYEELLRLTGQQSTEDARLVESMRALLSPDEREAMTKFVRKEARQARRGN
;
A
#
# COMPACT_ATOMS: atom_id res chain seq x y z
N MET A 1 4.06 16.65 -5.65
CA MET A 1 4.13 16.63 -4.18
C MET A 1 4.49 15.23 -3.68
N VAL A 2 5.75 14.82 -3.90
CA VAL A 2 6.20 13.48 -3.50
C VAL A 2 5.83 13.32 -2.02
N VAL A 3 5.02 12.31 -1.68
CA VAL A 3 4.79 11.87 -0.31
C VAL A 3 6.09 11.21 0.17
N LEU A 4 7.11 12.05 0.32
CA LEU A 4 8.41 11.76 0.92
C LEU A 4 8.32 12.18 2.39
N SER A 5 7.41 11.62 3.17
CA SER A 5 7.41 11.89 4.62
C SER A 5 7.00 10.76 5.55
N LEU A 6 6.48 9.61 5.10
CA LEU A 6 6.30 8.51 6.07
C LEU A 6 7.58 7.72 6.36
N PHE A 7 8.57 7.77 5.47
CA PHE A 7 9.78 6.95 5.58
C PHE A 7 11.05 7.73 5.22
N GLY A 8 11.67 8.36 6.22
CA GLY A 8 13.13 8.51 6.26
C GLY A 8 13.77 9.70 5.53
N SER A 9 13.09 10.84 5.33
CA SER A 9 13.78 12.08 4.94
C SER A 9 14.13 12.92 6.19
N ARG A 10 15.39 13.35 6.30
CA ARG A 10 15.89 14.20 7.41
C ARG A 10 15.17 15.56 7.50
N LEU A 11 14.31 15.92 6.56
CA LEU A 11 13.61 17.21 6.50
C LEU A 11 12.11 17.13 6.86
N ALA A 12 11.53 15.92 6.97
CA ALA A 12 10.07 15.73 7.11
C ALA A 12 9.48 16.14 8.47
N TYR A 13 10.22 16.01 9.58
CA TYR A 13 9.69 16.26 10.94
C TYR A 13 9.15 17.69 11.20
N ALA A 14 9.50 18.66 10.35
CA ALA A 14 9.03 20.04 10.46
C ALA A 14 7.64 20.27 9.84
N GLU A 15 7.25 19.41 8.90
CA GLU A 15 6.02 19.52 8.10
C GLU A 15 4.99 18.45 8.47
N ASP A 16 5.41 17.38 9.15
CA ASP A 16 4.57 16.34 9.72
C ASP A 16 3.47 16.94 10.62
N THR A 17 2.22 16.86 10.15
CA THR A 17 1.01 17.19 10.92
C THR A 17 0.34 15.94 11.46
N ALA A 18 -0.42 16.06 12.55
CA ALA A 18 -1.17 14.95 13.12
C ALA A 18 -2.07 14.24 12.10
N LEU A 19 -2.67 14.97 11.15
CA LEU A 19 -3.51 14.41 10.09
C LEU A 19 -2.78 13.41 9.17
N GLU A 20 -1.46 13.53 9.01
CA GLU A 20 -0.66 12.56 8.24
C GLU A 20 -0.53 11.21 8.95
N TYR A 21 -0.68 11.20 10.28
CA TYR A 21 -0.62 10.00 11.11
C TYR A 21 -2.00 9.41 11.40
N PHE A 22 -3.05 10.22 11.30
CA PHE A 22 -4.40 9.82 11.66
C PHE A 22 -4.97 8.86 10.61
N VAL A 23 -5.07 7.60 11.01
CA VAL A 23 -5.84 6.56 10.35
C VAL A 23 -6.62 5.88 11.46
N PRO A 24 -7.93 5.66 11.36
CA PRO A 24 -8.79 5.82 10.18
C PRO A 24 -9.43 7.22 10.09
N ILE A 25 -9.35 7.88 8.92
CA ILE A 25 -10.12 9.09 8.62
C ILE A 25 -11.09 8.83 7.46
N ALA A 26 -12.39 8.97 7.74
CA ALA A 26 -13.43 8.96 6.72
C ALA A 26 -13.43 10.26 5.92
N THR A 27 -13.47 10.16 4.60
CA THR A 27 -13.60 11.31 3.70
C THR A 27 -15.06 11.59 3.36
N ARG A 28 -15.32 12.78 2.82
CA ARG A 28 -16.66 13.12 2.31
C ARG A 28 -17.12 12.16 1.20
N GLY A 29 -16.19 11.64 0.40
CA GLY A 29 -16.48 10.62 -0.61
C GLY A 29 -17.01 9.33 0.01
N ASP A 30 -16.33 8.82 1.04
CA ASP A 30 -16.73 7.61 1.77
C ASP A 30 -18.15 7.74 2.34
N TYR A 31 -18.46 8.92 2.90
CA TYR A 31 -19.79 9.25 3.44
C TYR A 31 -20.87 9.32 2.35
N VAL A 32 -20.58 9.95 1.20
CA VAL A 32 -21.54 10.03 0.09
C VAL A 32 -21.85 8.64 -0.45
N ASP A 33 -20.84 7.79 -0.57
CA ASP A 33 -21.00 6.40 -0.99
C ASP A 33 -21.81 5.59 0.02
N TYR A 34 -21.61 5.81 1.32
CA TYR A 34 -22.44 5.24 2.38
C TYR A 34 -23.91 5.61 2.20
N CYS A 35 -24.23 6.91 2.09
CA CYS A 35 -25.59 7.41 1.93
C CYS A 35 -26.29 6.87 0.69
N ARG A 36 -25.55 6.77 -0.42
CA ARG A 36 -26.07 6.19 -1.67
C ARG A 36 -26.44 4.72 -1.50
N THR A 37 -25.61 3.97 -0.78
CA THR A 37 -25.80 2.52 -0.57
C THR A 37 -26.97 2.21 0.37
N THR A 38 -27.21 3.08 1.35
CA THR A 38 -28.29 2.89 2.35
C THR A 38 -29.62 3.52 1.96
N HIS A 39 -29.70 4.13 0.77
CA HIS A 39 -30.91 4.75 0.22
C HIS A 39 -31.56 5.75 1.20
N VAL A 40 -30.74 6.62 1.78
CA VAL A 40 -31.20 7.61 2.77
C VAL A 40 -32.23 8.56 2.16
N THR A 41 -33.27 8.87 2.93
CA THR A 41 -34.24 9.91 2.59
C THR A 41 -33.64 11.30 2.76
N ASP A 42 -34.28 12.33 2.20
CA ASP A 42 -33.79 13.72 2.32
C ASP A 42 -33.72 14.19 3.79
N ASP A 43 -34.70 13.80 4.61
CA ASP A 43 -34.73 14.15 6.04
C ASP A 43 -33.61 13.44 6.82
N GLN A 44 -33.41 12.13 6.58
CA GLN A 44 -32.29 11.40 7.16
C GLN A 44 -30.95 12.02 6.74
N ARG A 45 -30.81 12.38 5.46
CA ARG A 45 -29.58 12.95 4.92
C ARG A 45 -29.17 14.24 5.63
N LEU A 46 -30.11 15.11 6.00
CA LEU A 46 -29.80 16.32 6.76
C LEU A 46 -29.14 16.00 8.12
N ILE A 47 -29.67 15.00 8.83
CA ILE A 47 -29.12 14.56 10.12
C ILE A 47 -27.76 13.88 9.93
N LEU A 48 -27.64 12.99 8.94
CA LEU A 48 -26.38 12.33 8.64
C LEU A 48 -25.29 13.31 8.19
N ASP A 49 -25.66 14.38 7.49
CA ASP A 49 -24.73 15.46 7.10
C ASP A 49 -24.19 16.17 8.34
N MET A 50 -25.05 16.48 9.31
CA MET A 50 -24.62 17.05 10.60
C MET A 50 -23.66 16.12 11.34
N LEU A 51 -23.99 14.81 11.44
CA LEU A 51 -23.14 13.83 12.11
C LEU A 51 -21.75 13.71 11.45
N PHE A 52 -21.71 13.74 10.12
CA PHE A 52 -20.43 13.71 9.40
C PHE A 52 -19.62 15.00 9.62
N THR A 53 -20.28 16.17 9.63
CA THR A 53 -19.62 17.44 9.93
C THR A 53 -19.08 17.46 11.36
N ASP A 54 -19.85 16.99 12.34
CA ASP A 54 -19.40 16.90 13.74
C ASP A 54 -18.21 15.95 13.89
N TYR A 55 -18.20 14.82 13.18
CA TYR A 55 -17.05 13.92 13.09
C TYR A 55 -15.82 14.63 12.52
N ALA A 56 -15.96 15.30 11.37
CA ALA A 56 -14.85 15.99 10.71
C ALA A 56 -14.26 17.09 11.61
N SER A 57 -15.11 17.91 12.25
CA SER A 57 -14.67 18.93 13.20
C SER A 57 -14.01 18.33 14.45
N SER A 58 -14.47 17.17 14.91
CA SER A 58 -13.85 16.47 16.05
C SER A 58 -12.46 15.93 15.68
N ILE A 59 -12.27 15.43 14.46
CA ILE A 59 -10.97 14.99 13.93
C ILE A 59 -10.01 16.18 13.82
N GLU A 60 -10.47 17.32 13.28
CA GLU A 60 -9.67 18.54 13.18
C GLU A 60 -9.25 19.05 14.57
N ALA A 61 -10.18 19.14 15.52
CA ALA A 61 -9.87 19.57 16.88
C ALA A 61 -8.87 18.62 17.58
N LEU A 62 -9.00 17.30 17.36
CA LEU A 62 -8.05 16.32 17.88
C LEU A 62 -6.68 16.47 17.22
N ALA A 63 -6.63 16.75 15.92
CA ALA A 63 -5.38 16.98 15.20
C ALA A 63 -4.66 18.23 15.74
N ASP A 64 -5.37 19.34 15.91
CA ASP A 64 -4.82 20.58 16.50
C ASP A 64 -4.26 20.34 17.92
N ALA A 65 -5.01 19.62 18.77
CA ALA A 65 -4.56 19.28 20.10
C ALA A 65 -3.31 18.37 20.09
N THR A 66 -3.25 17.44 19.15
CA THR A 66 -2.12 16.52 18.98
C THR A 66 -0.88 17.25 18.44
N ASP A 67 -1.06 18.17 17.50
CA ASP A 67 0.01 19.02 16.99
C ASP A 67 0.58 19.94 18.09
N ALA A 68 -0.28 20.49 18.95
CA ALA A 68 0.15 21.25 20.12
C ALA A 68 0.95 20.37 21.12
N ALA A 69 0.53 19.11 21.31
CA ALA A 69 1.26 18.14 22.13
C ALA A 69 2.63 17.78 21.51
N ALA A 70 2.69 17.58 20.18
CA ALA A 70 3.92 17.34 19.44
C ALA A 70 4.89 18.54 19.53
N ASP A 71 4.37 19.77 19.44
CA ASP A 71 5.16 20.98 19.62
C ASP A 71 5.71 21.10 21.05
N ALA A 72 4.89 20.79 22.06
CA ALA A 72 5.33 20.72 23.45
C ALA A 72 6.39 19.62 23.69
N ALA A 73 6.28 18.48 22.99
CA ALA A 73 7.27 17.42 22.97
C ALA A 73 8.56 17.80 22.23
N GLY A 74 8.55 18.90 21.48
CA GLY A 74 9.72 19.51 20.86
C GLY A 74 9.85 19.29 19.35
N ARG A 75 8.74 19.13 18.62
CA ARG A 75 8.72 19.04 17.14
C ARG A 75 9.54 20.15 16.48
N ALA A 76 9.35 21.42 16.89
CA ALA A 76 10.15 22.54 16.40
C ALA A 76 11.66 22.38 16.65
N ARG A 77 12.05 21.84 17.82
CA ARG A 77 13.46 21.61 18.16
C ARG A 77 14.10 20.53 17.28
N VAL A 78 13.33 19.48 16.97
CA VAL A 78 13.74 18.42 16.02
C VAL A 78 13.96 19.02 14.63
N ALA A 79 13.02 19.84 14.14
CA ALA A 79 13.13 20.54 12.87
C ALA A 79 14.34 21.49 12.79
N GLU A 80 14.59 22.27 13.85
CA GLU A 80 15.76 23.14 13.96
C GLU A 80 17.08 22.36 13.95
N ALA A 81 17.13 21.21 14.64
CA ALA A 81 18.30 20.35 14.68
C ALA A 81 18.62 19.77 13.30
N PHE A 82 17.61 19.26 12.59
CA PHE A 82 17.79 18.70 11.25
C PHE A 82 18.14 19.74 10.18
N SER A 83 17.63 20.97 10.32
CA SER A 83 18.01 22.10 9.45
C SER A 83 19.37 22.72 9.81
N GLY A 84 20.07 22.20 10.83
CA GLY A 84 21.36 22.71 11.29
C GLY A 84 21.27 24.07 12.01
N ARG A 85 20.06 24.57 12.28
CA ARG A 85 19.81 25.83 12.99
C ARG A 85 20.05 25.71 14.49
N ARG A 86 20.00 24.49 15.04
CA ARG A 86 20.25 24.20 16.45
C ARG A 86 21.23 23.04 16.61
N ARG A 87 22.18 23.19 17.54
CA ARG A 87 23.03 22.08 17.98
C ARG A 87 22.34 21.34 19.13
N VAL A 88 22.11 20.06 18.94
CA VAL A 88 21.44 19.14 19.88
C VAL A 88 22.31 17.90 19.98
N SER A 89 22.45 17.31 21.17
CA SER A 89 23.20 16.04 21.29
C SER A 89 22.42 14.90 20.62
N THR A 90 23.10 13.81 20.25
CA THR A 90 22.43 12.64 19.66
C THR A 90 21.37 12.07 20.61
N GLU A 91 21.69 11.98 21.90
CA GLU A 91 20.76 11.50 22.94
C GLU A 91 19.52 12.38 23.07
N GLU A 92 19.71 13.70 23.09
CA GLU A 92 18.60 14.66 23.18
C GLU A 92 17.74 14.62 21.91
N LEU A 93 18.34 14.52 20.72
CA LEU A 93 17.60 14.41 19.46
C LEU A 93 16.80 13.10 19.41
N THR A 94 17.37 11.99 19.87
CA THR A 94 16.67 10.71 20.01
C THR A 94 15.48 10.82 20.96
N ALA A 95 15.67 11.42 22.14
CA ALA A 95 14.60 11.60 23.12
C ALA A 95 13.45 12.48 22.58
N LEU A 96 13.78 13.60 21.93
CA LEU A 96 12.78 14.50 21.32
C LEU A 96 11.99 13.80 20.21
N ARG A 97 12.66 13.10 19.28
CA ARG A 97 11.99 12.37 18.20
C ARG A 97 11.06 11.28 18.71
N ALA A 98 11.47 10.55 19.76
CA ALA A 98 10.65 9.54 20.39
C ALA A 98 9.43 10.16 21.08
N ALA A 99 9.60 11.28 21.80
CA ALA A 99 8.51 11.98 22.47
C ALA A 99 7.48 12.54 21.47
N VAL A 100 7.93 13.13 20.35
CA VAL A 100 7.03 13.59 19.28
C VAL A 100 6.24 12.42 18.69
N THR A 101 6.91 11.32 18.36
CA THR A 101 6.22 10.13 17.80
C THR A 101 5.23 9.53 18.82
N GLN A 102 5.58 9.55 20.11
CA GLN A 102 4.69 9.10 21.18
C GLN A 102 3.41 9.95 21.26
N SER A 103 3.49 11.26 21.06
CA SER A 103 2.29 12.12 21.08
C SER A 103 1.26 11.74 20.01
N TYR A 104 1.71 11.32 18.82
CA TYR A 104 0.81 10.80 17.78
C TYR A 104 0.23 9.43 18.16
N LEU A 105 1.04 8.54 18.74
CA LEU A 105 0.57 7.24 19.22
C LEU A 105 -0.49 7.38 20.31
N ASP A 106 -0.31 8.32 21.25
CA ASP A 106 -1.24 8.57 22.35
C ASP A 106 -2.62 9.07 21.87
N ALA A 107 -2.68 9.71 20.70
CA ALA A 107 -3.93 10.21 20.11
C ALA A 107 -4.73 9.13 19.35
N MET A 108 -4.09 8.06 18.87
CA MET A 108 -4.72 7.02 18.03
C MET A 108 -6.00 6.41 18.62
N PRO A 109 -6.09 6.09 19.93
CA PRO A 109 -7.32 5.52 20.50
C PRO A 109 -8.54 6.42 20.34
N GLU A 110 -8.38 7.75 20.37
CA GLU A 110 -9.49 8.68 20.17
C GLU A 110 -9.85 8.80 18.69
N VAL A 111 -8.89 8.77 17.77
CA VAL A 111 -9.17 8.71 16.32
C VAL A 111 -10.06 7.49 15.99
N ASP A 112 -9.73 6.33 16.57
CA ASP A 112 -10.54 5.11 16.44
C ASP A 112 -11.94 5.25 17.04
N SER A 113 -12.03 5.82 18.24
CA SER A 113 -13.28 6.09 18.95
C SER A 113 -14.21 6.98 18.11
N LEU A 114 -13.67 8.05 17.52
CA LEU A 114 -14.42 8.97 16.66
C LEU A 114 -14.94 8.27 15.41
N PHE A 115 -14.11 7.44 14.75
CA PHE A 115 -14.54 6.71 13.56
C PHE A 115 -15.59 5.63 13.87
N ASP A 116 -15.42 4.88 14.95
CA ASP A 116 -16.43 3.89 15.36
C ASP A 116 -17.74 4.54 15.81
N ARG A 117 -17.66 5.73 16.45
CA ARG A 117 -18.84 6.54 16.78
C ARG A 117 -19.55 6.99 15.52
N LEU A 118 -18.84 7.54 14.53
CA LEU A 118 -19.44 7.90 13.23
C LEU A 118 -20.19 6.70 12.63
N LEU A 119 -19.54 5.54 12.53
CA LEU A 119 -20.18 4.36 11.94
C LEU A 119 -21.42 3.90 12.74
N GLY A 120 -21.39 4.01 14.07
CA GLY A 120 -22.51 3.71 14.95
C GLY A 120 -23.67 4.70 14.78
N ASP A 121 -23.36 5.99 14.75
CA ASP A 121 -24.34 7.07 14.63
C ASP A 121 -25.02 7.06 13.25
N LEU A 122 -24.23 6.87 12.17
CA LEU A 122 -24.77 6.72 10.82
C LEU A 122 -25.75 5.55 10.73
N ALA A 123 -25.37 4.38 11.26
CA ALA A 123 -26.22 3.20 11.23
C ALA A 123 -27.45 3.32 12.16
N GLY A 124 -27.31 4.04 13.29
CA GLY A 124 -28.38 4.25 14.27
C GLY A 124 -29.49 5.17 13.79
N MET A 125 -29.26 5.97 12.76
CA MET A 125 -30.25 6.87 12.15
C MET A 125 -31.07 6.24 11.02
N LEU A 126 -30.78 5.00 10.68
CA LEU A 126 -31.48 4.27 9.63
C LEU A 126 -32.59 3.39 10.20
N ASP A 127 -33.65 3.25 9.43
CA ASP A 127 -34.81 2.45 9.84
C ASP A 127 -34.50 0.95 9.83
N GLU A 128 -35.36 0.16 10.49
CA GLU A 128 -35.29 -1.30 10.49
C GLU A 128 -35.20 -1.88 9.06
N SER A 129 -35.94 -1.29 8.12
CA SER A 129 -35.95 -1.72 6.71
C SER A 129 -34.61 -1.53 6.01
N GLN A 130 -33.78 -0.59 6.47
CA GLN A 130 -32.47 -0.25 5.92
C GLN A 130 -31.32 -0.96 6.65
N ARG A 131 -31.60 -1.75 7.69
CA ARG A 131 -30.57 -2.33 8.56
C ARG A 131 -29.55 -3.21 7.82
N ALA A 132 -30.00 -4.02 6.86
CA ALA A 132 -29.11 -4.89 6.10
C ALA A 132 -28.12 -4.07 5.24
N ASP A 133 -28.63 -3.04 4.58
CA ASP A 133 -27.83 -2.12 3.75
C ASP A 133 -26.90 -1.27 4.61
N ALA A 134 -27.36 -0.81 5.76
CA ALA A 134 -26.55 -0.11 6.76
C ALA A 134 -25.34 -0.96 7.19
N GLN A 135 -25.58 -2.23 7.53
CA GLN A 135 -24.52 -3.15 7.91
C GLN A 135 -23.53 -3.39 6.77
N ALA A 136 -24.01 -3.52 5.52
CA ALA A 136 -23.15 -3.66 4.35
C ALA A 136 -22.31 -2.40 4.13
N ALA A 137 -22.93 -1.23 4.10
CA ALA A 137 -22.26 0.06 3.91
C ALA A 137 -21.24 0.35 5.02
N THR A 138 -21.54 0.02 6.28
CA THR A 138 -20.59 0.15 7.40
C THR A 138 -19.37 -0.76 7.20
N ARG A 139 -19.55 -2.01 6.75
CA ARG A 139 -18.42 -2.90 6.43
C ARG A 139 -17.56 -2.35 5.30
N THR A 140 -18.19 -1.90 4.21
CA THR A 140 -17.50 -1.30 3.07
C THR A 140 -16.71 -0.05 3.47
N MET A 141 -17.34 0.87 4.19
CA MET A 141 -16.69 2.10 4.67
C MET A 141 -15.51 1.79 5.60
N ARG A 142 -15.67 0.84 6.54
CA ARG A 142 -14.56 0.38 7.38
C ARG A 142 -13.43 -0.18 6.51
N ARG A 143 -13.73 -1.12 5.61
CA ARG A 143 -12.73 -1.72 4.72
C ARG A 143 -11.93 -0.66 3.94
N ILE A 144 -12.62 0.28 3.28
CA ILE A 144 -11.98 1.31 2.47
C ILE A 144 -11.10 2.23 3.32
N VAL A 145 -11.67 2.79 4.40
CA VAL A 145 -10.97 3.78 5.23
C VAL A 145 -9.74 3.17 5.90
N TRP A 146 -9.83 1.91 6.32
CA TRP A 146 -8.72 1.22 6.97
C TRP A 146 -7.64 0.74 6.00
N SER A 147 -8.02 0.27 4.81
CA SER A 147 -7.06 -0.13 3.77
C SER A 147 -6.31 1.07 3.19
N ARG A 148 -6.91 2.27 3.16
CA ARG A 148 -6.27 3.50 2.64
C ARG A 148 -4.96 3.85 3.36
N GLY A 149 -4.94 3.80 4.69
CA GLY A 149 -3.73 4.09 5.46
C GLY A 149 -2.60 3.09 5.18
N ARG A 150 -2.96 1.85 4.84
CA ARG A 150 -2.02 0.78 4.50
C ARG A 150 -1.53 0.88 3.06
N SER A 151 -2.39 1.31 2.12
CA SER A 151 -2.05 1.44 0.71
C SER A 151 -1.03 2.57 0.46
N LEU A 152 -0.96 3.59 1.33
CA LEU A 152 0.09 4.62 1.26
C LEU A 152 1.52 4.05 1.34
N ARG A 153 1.68 2.80 1.76
CA ARG A 153 2.98 2.11 1.87
C ARG A 153 3.35 1.29 0.67
N SER A 154 2.51 1.23 -0.36
CA SER A 154 2.76 0.46 -1.58
C SER A 154 4.09 0.81 -2.25
N GLU A 155 4.66 1.98 -1.96
CA GLU A 155 5.95 2.41 -2.50
C GLU A 155 7.17 1.86 -1.72
N THR A 156 6.95 1.20 -0.59
CA THR A 156 8.03 0.65 0.25
C THR A 156 8.25 -0.84 -0.04
N PRO A 157 9.50 -1.33 -0.07
CA PRO A 157 9.79 -2.77 -0.19
C PRO A 157 9.28 -3.62 0.98
N GLU A 158 8.88 -2.97 2.08
CA GLU A 158 8.30 -3.64 3.25
C GLU A 158 6.81 -3.96 3.07
N TYR A 159 6.16 -3.37 2.07
CA TYR A 159 4.74 -3.59 1.78
C TYR A 159 4.49 -5.03 1.30
N GLY A 160 3.33 -5.55 1.68
CA GLY A 160 2.96 -6.94 1.48
C GLY A 160 1.49 -7.13 1.14
N GLY A 161 0.83 -6.10 0.63
CA GLY A 161 -0.58 -6.13 0.28
C GLY A 161 -1.51 -5.82 1.45
N GLU A 162 -1.03 -5.20 2.51
CA GLU A 162 -1.83 -4.84 3.69
C GLU A 162 -2.98 -3.89 3.35
N GLY A 163 -2.80 -3.05 2.31
CA GLY A 163 -3.80 -2.10 1.82
C GLY A 163 -4.61 -2.59 0.63
N VAL A 164 -4.44 -3.83 0.20
CA VAL A 164 -5.16 -4.38 -0.96
C VAL A 164 -6.63 -4.56 -0.64
N ASP A 165 -7.46 -4.19 -1.62
CA ASP A 165 -8.89 -4.43 -1.60
C ASP A 165 -9.29 -5.27 -2.82
N LEU A 166 -9.58 -6.56 -2.59
CA LEU A 166 -9.96 -7.47 -3.68
C LEU A 166 -11.30 -7.08 -4.33
N THR A 167 -12.18 -6.36 -3.65
CA THR A 167 -13.44 -5.91 -4.25
C THR A 167 -13.23 -4.79 -5.26
N ALA A 168 -12.32 -3.84 -4.96
CA ALA A 168 -11.92 -2.80 -5.90
C ALA A 168 -11.17 -3.40 -7.10
N ILE A 169 -10.27 -4.36 -6.85
CA ILE A 169 -9.57 -5.07 -7.95
C ILE A 169 -10.58 -5.81 -8.82
N TRP A 170 -11.57 -6.49 -8.22
CA TRP A 170 -12.62 -7.17 -8.96
C TRP A 170 -13.47 -6.21 -9.81
N ALA A 171 -13.86 -5.06 -9.26
CA ALA A 171 -14.63 -4.06 -10.00
C ALA A 171 -13.90 -3.63 -11.28
N ASP A 172 -12.61 -3.25 -11.16
CA ASP A 172 -11.77 -2.89 -12.31
C ASP A 172 -11.53 -4.06 -13.27
N PHE A 173 -11.25 -5.26 -12.74
CA PHE A 173 -10.97 -6.45 -13.54
C PHE A 173 -12.18 -6.90 -14.36
N SER A 174 -13.36 -6.94 -13.72
CA SER A 174 -14.60 -7.43 -14.34
C SER A 174 -15.11 -6.52 -15.45
N GLU A 175 -14.88 -5.21 -15.34
CA GLU A 175 -15.18 -4.23 -16.38
C GLU A 175 -14.23 -4.39 -17.58
N ARG A 176 -12.91 -4.47 -17.33
CA ARG A 176 -11.91 -4.57 -18.41
C ARG A 176 -11.95 -5.87 -19.20
N LYS A 177 -12.27 -6.98 -18.54
CA LYS A 177 -12.28 -8.32 -19.15
C LYS A 177 -13.67 -8.74 -19.62
N GLU A 178 -14.66 -7.85 -19.52
CA GLU A 178 -16.08 -8.14 -19.82
C GLU A 178 -16.62 -9.38 -19.06
N CYS A 179 -15.96 -9.76 -17.97
CA CYS A 179 -16.28 -10.95 -17.17
C CYS A 179 -17.41 -10.68 -16.17
N ALA A 180 -17.93 -9.45 -16.11
CA ALA A 180 -19.05 -9.07 -15.23
C ALA A 180 -20.29 -9.96 -15.43
N THR A 181 -20.55 -10.40 -16.67
CA THR A 181 -21.69 -11.29 -17.01
C THR A 181 -21.42 -12.76 -16.67
N VAL A 182 -20.15 -13.15 -16.56
CA VAL A 182 -19.70 -14.52 -16.33
C VAL A 182 -19.78 -14.91 -14.85
N ALA A 183 -19.70 -13.93 -13.95
CA ALA A 183 -19.47 -14.16 -12.54
C ALA A 183 -20.74 -14.49 -11.71
N GLY A 184 -21.92 -14.08 -12.19
CA GLY A 184 -23.23 -14.47 -11.64
C GLY A 184 -23.42 -14.29 -10.11
N PRO A 185 -24.42 -14.96 -9.52
CA PRO A 185 -24.68 -14.91 -8.07
C PRO A 185 -23.54 -15.49 -7.21
N GLN A 186 -22.78 -16.43 -7.76
CA GLN A 186 -21.69 -17.10 -7.04
C GLN A 186 -20.55 -16.12 -6.72
N MET A 187 -20.17 -15.25 -7.67
CA MET A 187 -19.14 -14.24 -7.41
C MET A 187 -19.60 -13.22 -6.38
N ALA A 188 -20.86 -12.75 -6.46
CA ALA A 188 -21.42 -11.85 -5.46
C ALA A 188 -21.36 -12.47 -4.05
N ALA A 189 -21.64 -13.77 -3.92
CA ALA A 189 -21.52 -14.48 -2.65
C ALA A 189 -20.06 -14.58 -2.15
N LEU A 190 -19.10 -14.82 -3.03
CA LEU A 190 -17.66 -14.86 -2.69
C LEU A 190 -17.16 -13.48 -2.23
N LEU A 191 -17.49 -12.42 -2.94
CA LEU A 191 -17.12 -11.05 -2.57
C LEU A 191 -17.76 -10.63 -1.25
N ALA A 192 -19.05 -10.93 -1.05
CA ALA A 192 -19.72 -10.67 0.22
C ALA A 192 -19.12 -11.48 1.39
N GLN A 193 -18.63 -12.69 1.13
CA GLN A 193 -17.90 -13.48 2.13
C GLN A 193 -16.55 -12.86 2.46
N TYR A 194 -15.79 -12.45 1.44
CA TYR A 194 -14.52 -11.74 1.63
C TYR A 194 -14.71 -10.47 2.46
N GLU A 195 -15.74 -9.66 2.16
CA GLU A 195 -16.01 -8.45 2.94
C GLU A 195 -16.33 -8.73 4.41
N ARG A 196 -17.06 -9.81 4.72
CA ARG A 196 -17.32 -10.23 6.11
C ARG A 196 -16.05 -10.69 6.81
N ASP A 197 -15.23 -11.49 6.15
CA ASP A 197 -13.99 -12.00 6.71
C ASP A 197 -12.99 -10.85 6.96
N VAL A 198 -12.90 -9.89 6.04
CA VAL A 198 -12.06 -8.68 6.20
C VAL A 198 -12.59 -7.78 7.32
N ASP A 199 -13.90 -7.52 7.40
CA ASP A 199 -14.47 -6.71 8.50
C ASP A 199 -14.17 -7.35 9.87
N ALA A 200 -14.31 -8.67 9.98
CA ALA A 200 -13.98 -9.40 11.20
C ALA A 200 -12.50 -9.24 11.58
N TYR A 201 -11.60 -9.41 10.60
CA TYR A 201 -10.16 -9.19 10.81
C TYR A 201 -9.86 -7.76 11.25
N LEU A 202 -10.40 -6.76 10.53
CA LEU A 202 -10.12 -5.35 10.78
C LEU A 202 -10.59 -4.91 12.18
N ARG A 203 -11.77 -5.36 12.61
CA ARG A 203 -12.27 -5.10 13.97
C ARG A 203 -11.36 -5.67 15.06
N GLN A 204 -10.72 -6.81 14.78
CA GLN A 204 -9.86 -7.48 15.75
C GLN A 204 -8.46 -6.86 15.81
N PHE A 205 -7.88 -6.51 14.66
CA PHE A 205 -6.44 -6.31 14.56
C PHE A 205 -6.00 -4.92 14.10
N ALA A 206 -6.88 -4.16 13.45
CA ALA A 206 -6.40 -3.00 12.72
C ALA A 206 -5.85 -1.89 13.64
N ARG A 207 -6.40 -1.75 14.86
CA ARG A 207 -5.82 -0.88 15.90
C ARG A 207 -4.41 -1.31 16.29
N ALA A 208 -4.26 -2.58 16.68
CA ALA A 208 -2.99 -3.15 17.11
C ALA A 208 -1.90 -3.08 16.01
N ASP A 209 -2.28 -3.19 14.73
CA ASP A 209 -1.37 -3.03 13.61
C ASP A 209 -0.73 -1.64 13.55
N ARG A 210 -1.52 -0.58 13.75
CA ARG A 210 -0.98 0.79 13.74
C ARG A 210 -0.16 1.10 14.98
N ASP A 211 -0.63 0.65 16.14
CA ASP A 211 0.07 0.86 17.40
C ASP A 211 1.46 0.23 17.32
N ASP A 212 1.55 -1.02 16.85
CA ASP A 212 2.83 -1.72 16.72
C ASP A 212 3.77 -1.07 15.72
N GLU A 213 3.25 -0.39 14.70
CA GLU A 213 4.09 0.33 13.76
C GLU A 213 4.69 1.61 14.36
N LEU A 214 3.87 2.42 15.03
CA LEU A 214 4.37 3.60 15.73
C LEU A 214 5.34 3.18 16.85
N GLN A 215 5.06 2.08 17.55
CA GLN A 215 5.98 1.48 18.50
C GLN A 215 7.27 1.00 17.85
N ARG A 216 7.21 0.36 16.67
CA ARG A 216 8.41 -0.03 15.89
C ARG A 216 9.25 1.20 15.56
N ARG A 217 8.61 2.29 15.11
CA ARG A 217 9.29 3.55 14.79
C ARG A 217 9.94 4.18 16.03
N ILE A 218 9.28 4.15 17.18
CA ILE A 218 9.87 4.61 18.45
C ILE A 218 11.07 3.75 18.85
N ALA A 219 10.97 2.42 18.69
CA ALA A 219 12.08 1.51 18.94
C ALA A 219 13.27 1.78 18.02
N ASP A 220 13.02 2.02 16.72
CA ASP A 220 14.06 2.40 15.75
C ASP A 220 14.75 3.72 16.13
N ILE A 221 13.98 4.72 16.58
CA ILE A 221 14.54 6.00 17.04
C ILE A 221 15.46 5.80 18.25
N LYS A 222 15.07 4.92 19.17
CA LYS A 222 15.81 4.62 20.40
C LYS A 222 16.94 3.60 20.22
N SER A 223 17.07 3.02 19.02
CA SER A 223 17.96 1.88 18.77
C SER A 223 17.69 0.69 19.71
N ASP A 224 16.42 0.49 20.10
CA ASP A 224 15.99 -0.62 20.95
C ASP A 224 15.70 -1.86 20.08
N GLU A 225 16.68 -2.75 19.97
CA GLU A 225 16.58 -3.92 19.10
C GLU A 225 15.51 -4.91 19.55
N ASP A 226 15.31 -5.08 20.85
CA ASP A 226 14.37 -6.06 21.41
C ASP A 226 12.94 -5.59 21.21
N ALA A 227 12.66 -4.31 21.48
CA ALA A 227 11.36 -3.71 21.20
C ALA A 227 11.04 -3.75 19.69
N ARG A 228 12.03 -3.47 18.83
CA ARG A 228 11.86 -3.55 17.38
C ARG A 228 11.54 -4.96 16.92
N LYS A 229 12.30 -5.98 17.35
CA LYS A 229 12.05 -7.39 17.01
C LYS A 229 10.67 -7.84 17.48
N ALA A 230 10.27 -7.44 18.69
CA ALA A 230 8.96 -7.80 19.22
C ALA A 230 7.81 -7.17 18.41
N ALA A 231 7.94 -5.90 18.01
CA ALA A 231 6.96 -5.22 17.16
C ALA A 231 6.90 -5.85 15.75
N GLU A 232 8.05 -6.16 15.14
CA GLU A 232 8.13 -6.83 13.84
C GLU A 232 7.45 -8.20 13.87
N GLN A 233 7.71 -9.02 14.89
CA GLN A 233 7.08 -10.34 15.02
C GLN A 233 5.56 -10.25 15.11
N ARG A 234 5.01 -9.25 15.82
CA ARG A 234 3.57 -9.03 15.92
C ARG A 234 2.97 -8.58 14.58
N LEU A 235 3.63 -7.65 13.90
CA LEU A 235 3.24 -7.20 12.56
C LEU A 235 3.25 -8.36 11.56
N VAL A 236 4.30 -9.18 11.54
CA VAL A 236 4.38 -10.33 10.62
C VAL A 236 3.32 -11.38 10.96
N SER A 237 3.07 -11.68 12.23
CA SER A 237 2.03 -12.64 12.64
C SER A 237 0.63 -12.21 12.19
N ARG A 238 0.34 -10.91 12.20
CA ARG A 238 -0.94 -10.38 11.71
C ARG A 238 -0.98 -10.30 10.20
N TRP A 239 0.14 -9.94 9.55
CA TRP A 239 0.28 -10.03 8.10
C TRP A 239 0.01 -11.45 7.60
N GLN A 240 0.52 -12.50 8.26
CA GLN A 240 0.29 -13.90 7.87
C GLN A 240 -1.21 -14.24 7.85
N GLN A 241 -1.96 -13.79 8.86
CA GLN A 241 -3.41 -13.99 8.93
C GLN A 241 -4.14 -13.20 7.82
N TRP A 242 -3.73 -11.96 7.57
CA TRP A 242 -4.26 -11.14 6.47
C TRP A 242 -3.99 -11.78 5.10
N PHE A 243 -2.74 -12.18 4.86
CA PHE A 243 -2.29 -12.81 3.63
C PHE A 243 -3.04 -14.12 3.37
N ALA A 244 -3.24 -14.96 4.39
CA ALA A 244 -3.98 -16.21 4.27
C ALA A 244 -5.45 -15.97 3.86
N LEU A 245 -6.10 -14.94 4.43
CA LEU A 245 -7.45 -14.52 4.06
C LEU A 245 -7.50 -14.08 2.59
N HIS A 246 -6.57 -13.24 2.17
CA HIS A 246 -6.45 -12.78 0.78
C HIS A 246 -6.21 -13.94 -0.17
N GLN A 247 -5.24 -14.79 0.11
CA GLN A 247 -4.88 -15.94 -0.72
C GLN A 247 -6.07 -16.89 -0.91
N LYS A 248 -6.79 -17.21 0.17
CA LYS A 248 -8.02 -18.03 0.09
C LYS A 248 -9.05 -17.41 -0.85
N SER A 249 -9.24 -16.10 -0.76
CA SER A 249 -10.23 -15.36 -1.56
C SER A 249 -9.81 -15.25 -3.03
N ILE A 250 -8.54 -14.95 -3.28
CA ILE A 250 -7.94 -14.92 -4.62
C ILE A 250 -8.15 -16.27 -5.32
N GLU A 251 -7.84 -17.38 -4.66
CA GLU A 251 -7.99 -18.71 -5.25
C GLU A 251 -9.45 -19.14 -5.43
N SER A 252 -10.35 -18.73 -4.53
CA SER A 252 -11.79 -19.02 -4.66
C SER A 252 -12.39 -18.30 -5.88
N ILE A 253 -12.00 -17.03 -6.09
CA ILE A 253 -12.39 -16.24 -7.26
C ILE A 253 -11.76 -16.83 -8.52
N ALA A 254 -10.46 -17.17 -8.49
CA ALA A 254 -9.76 -17.79 -9.62
C ALA A 254 -10.41 -19.11 -10.07
N THR A 255 -10.79 -19.97 -9.12
CA THR A 255 -11.47 -21.25 -9.40
C THR A 255 -12.84 -21.02 -10.06
N THR A 256 -13.57 -20.01 -9.61
CA THR A 256 -14.85 -19.63 -10.20
C THR A 256 -14.66 -19.10 -11.63
N LEU A 257 -13.65 -18.25 -11.85
CA LEU A 257 -13.29 -17.74 -13.17
C LEU A 257 -12.85 -18.85 -14.13
N ALA A 258 -12.03 -19.80 -13.67
CA ALA A 258 -11.59 -20.93 -14.48
C ALA A 258 -12.76 -21.79 -14.97
N SER A 259 -13.78 -21.93 -14.12
CA SER A 259 -14.98 -22.72 -14.42
C SER A 259 -15.97 -21.98 -15.33
N ALA A 260 -16.07 -20.66 -15.17
CA ALA A 260 -17.08 -19.85 -15.84
C ALA A 260 -16.58 -19.19 -17.13
N ALA A 261 -15.28 -18.89 -17.23
CA ALA A 261 -14.59 -18.38 -18.40
C ALA A 261 -13.53 -19.38 -18.88
N ASP A 262 -12.29 -19.24 -18.40
CA ASP A 262 -11.16 -20.11 -18.73
C ASP A 262 -10.00 -19.95 -17.74
N GLU A 263 -9.02 -20.86 -17.81
CA GLU A 263 -7.82 -20.83 -16.96
C GLU A 263 -6.92 -19.61 -17.23
N ALA A 264 -6.99 -19.03 -18.43
CA ALA A 264 -6.22 -17.83 -18.74
C ALA A 264 -6.73 -16.62 -17.94
N THR A 265 -8.04 -16.46 -17.85
CA THR A 265 -8.73 -15.43 -17.06
C THR A 265 -8.46 -15.62 -15.57
N ALA A 266 -8.48 -16.87 -15.08
CA ALA A 266 -8.12 -17.18 -13.70
C ALA A 266 -6.67 -16.83 -13.38
N ARG A 267 -5.74 -17.07 -14.31
CA ARG A 267 -4.33 -16.68 -14.19
C ARG A 267 -4.16 -15.16 -14.17
N ASP A 268 -4.81 -14.46 -15.09
CA ASP A 268 -4.78 -12.99 -15.17
C ASP A 268 -5.30 -12.36 -13.87
N TRP A 269 -6.37 -12.91 -13.29
CA TRP A 269 -6.88 -12.48 -11.99
C TRP A 269 -5.84 -12.63 -10.88
N ARG A 270 -5.18 -13.80 -10.79
CA ARG A 270 -4.14 -14.04 -9.76
C ARG A 270 -3.00 -13.05 -9.93
N GLU A 271 -2.51 -12.87 -11.15
CA GLU A 271 -1.39 -11.96 -11.40
C GLU A 271 -1.77 -10.53 -11.03
N ARG A 272 -2.95 -10.06 -11.45
CA ARG A 272 -3.45 -8.73 -11.08
C ARG A 272 -3.53 -8.53 -9.56
N CYS A 273 -3.99 -9.53 -8.81
CA CYS A 273 -4.02 -9.45 -7.36
C CYS A 273 -2.61 -9.34 -6.77
N TYR A 274 -1.66 -10.15 -7.27
CA TYR A 274 -0.30 -10.12 -6.76
C TYR A 274 0.48 -8.86 -7.15
N GLU A 275 0.20 -8.27 -8.32
CA GLU A 275 0.75 -6.96 -8.71
C GLU A 275 0.34 -5.86 -7.71
N GLU A 276 -0.89 -5.89 -7.21
CA GLU A 276 -1.38 -4.93 -6.20
C GLU A 276 -0.83 -5.23 -4.79
N MET A 277 -0.50 -6.50 -4.50
CA MET A 277 0.13 -6.89 -3.23
C MET A 277 1.63 -6.60 -3.17
N PHE A 278 2.32 -6.68 -4.31
CA PHE A 278 3.77 -6.48 -4.45
C PHE A 278 4.10 -5.50 -5.59
N PRO A 279 3.58 -4.25 -5.53
CA PRO A 279 3.72 -3.27 -6.60
C PRO A 279 5.17 -2.84 -6.83
N ASP A 280 6.02 -2.90 -5.80
CA ASP A 280 7.45 -2.64 -5.90
C ASP A 280 8.13 -3.58 -6.91
N LEU A 281 7.68 -4.83 -7.01
CA LEU A 281 8.23 -5.83 -7.94
C LEU A 281 7.83 -5.61 -9.41
N VAL A 282 6.77 -4.83 -9.65
CA VAL A 282 6.22 -4.56 -11.00
C VAL A 282 6.83 -3.28 -11.60
N THR A 283 7.55 -2.49 -10.81
CA THR A 283 7.94 -1.11 -11.17
C THR A 283 9.29 -0.94 -11.87
N SER A 284 9.72 -1.87 -12.74
CA SER A 284 10.79 -1.55 -13.72
C SER A 284 10.27 -0.64 -14.85
N ARG A 285 9.82 0.56 -14.48
CA ARG A 285 9.21 1.54 -15.40
C ARG A 285 10.21 2.09 -16.43
N SER A 286 11.52 1.90 -16.24
CA SER A 286 12.52 2.54 -17.10
C SER A 286 12.85 1.73 -18.36
N ALA A 287 12.96 0.39 -18.25
CA ALA A 287 13.30 -0.48 -19.37
C ALA A 287 12.11 -0.66 -20.33
N GLU A 288 10.91 -0.84 -19.78
CA GLU A 288 9.68 -0.91 -20.57
C GLU A 288 9.33 0.41 -21.25
N LEU A 289 9.60 1.55 -20.61
CA LEU A 289 9.39 2.87 -21.21
C LEU A 289 10.34 3.12 -22.39
N VAL A 290 11.57 2.63 -22.30
CA VAL A 290 12.50 2.58 -23.45
C VAL A 290 11.92 1.72 -24.57
N ALA A 291 11.49 0.50 -24.26
CA ALA A 291 10.93 -0.43 -25.26
C ALA A 291 9.72 0.18 -25.98
N ARG A 292 8.78 0.76 -25.22
CA ARG A 292 7.58 1.40 -25.76
C ARG A 292 7.91 2.58 -26.66
N TRP A 293 8.84 3.45 -26.23
CA TRP A 293 9.31 4.55 -27.06
C TRP A 293 9.89 4.05 -28.39
N VAL A 294 10.69 2.98 -28.37
CA VAL A 294 11.25 2.40 -29.61
C VAL A 294 10.14 1.89 -30.51
N ILE A 295 9.20 1.10 -29.99
CA ILE A 295 8.07 0.53 -30.76
C ILE A 295 7.29 1.64 -31.48
N ASP A 296 7.07 2.78 -30.82
CA ASP A 296 6.25 3.88 -31.33
C ASP A 296 6.98 4.81 -32.32
N ASN A 297 8.33 4.83 -32.31
CA ASN A 297 9.11 5.87 -33.01
C ASN A 297 10.02 5.33 -34.13
N VAL A 298 10.02 4.04 -34.38
CA VAL A 298 10.78 3.41 -35.49
C VAL A 298 9.87 2.93 -36.60
N ASP A 299 10.43 2.55 -37.74
CA ASP A 299 9.66 1.98 -38.84
C ASP A 299 9.03 0.63 -38.46
N PRO A 300 7.98 0.18 -39.18
CA PRO A 300 7.22 -1.03 -38.84
C PRO A 300 8.06 -2.31 -38.71
N THR A 301 9.16 -2.42 -39.45
CA THR A 301 10.01 -3.62 -39.40
C THR A 301 10.78 -3.67 -38.09
N ARG A 302 11.42 -2.56 -37.71
CA ARG A 302 12.12 -2.43 -36.43
C ARG A 302 11.17 -2.45 -35.25
N SER A 303 9.96 -1.92 -35.41
CA SER A 303 8.92 -1.93 -34.38
C SER A 303 8.46 -3.37 -34.08
N ALA A 304 8.21 -4.18 -35.11
CA ALA A 304 7.89 -5.60 -34.94
C ALA A 304 9.04 -6.39 -34.28
N GLN A 305 10.30 -6.03 -34.57
CA GLN A 305 11.46 -6.62 -33.91
C GLN A 305 11.56 -6.20 -32.44
N ALA A 306 11.33 -4.93 -32.14
CA ALA A 306 11.29 -4.41 -30.78
C ALA A 306 10.20 -5.10 -29.94
N GLN A 307 9.01 -5.29 -30.50
CA GLN A 307 7.92 -6.00 -29.83
C GLN A 307 8.32 -7.44 -29.44
N LYS A 308 8.96 -8.19 -30.34
CA LYS A 308 9.45 -9.55 -30.03
C LYS A 308 10.48 -9.59 -28.89
N ILE A 309 11.35 -8.57 -28.83
CA ILE A 309 12.33 -8.44 -27.75
C ILE A 309 11.61 -8.16 -26.43
N LEU A 310 10.64 -7.23 -26.44
CA LEU A 310 9.82 -6.91 -25.27
C LEU A 310 9.03 -8.13 -24.77
N ASP A 311 8.39 -8.89 -25.67
CA ASP A 311 7.63 -10.10 -25.32
C ASP A 311 8.52 -11.19 -24.70
N SER A 312 9.79 -11.29 -25.13
CA SER A 312 10.75 -12.20 -24.50
C SER A 312 11.14 -11.73 -23.10
N TYR A 313 11.48 -10.45 -22.97
CA TYR A 313 11.82 -9.85 -21.69
C TYR A 313 10.68 -9.98 -20.67
N GLN A 314 9.43 -9.73 -21.07
CA GLN A 314 8.26 -9.83 -20.18
C GLN A 314 8.05 -11.25 -19.65
N ARG A 315 8.33 -12.28 -20.46
CA ARG A 315 8.28 -13.69 -20.00
C ARG A 315 9.36 -13.99 -18.96
N ASP A 316 10.58 -13.54 -19.21
CA ASP A 316 11.70 -13.75 -18.28
C ASP A 316 11.49 -12.97 -16.97
N GLN A 317 11.04 -11.72 -17.06
CA GLN A 317 10.67 -10.88 -15.92
C GLN A 317 9.57 -11.49 -15.07
N SER A 318 8.47 -11.96 -15.68
CA SER A 318 7.38 -12.61 -14.95
C SER A 318 7.87 -13.79 -14.09
N THR A 319 8.83 -14.57 -14.60
CA THR A 319 9.47 -15.67 -13.86
C THR A 319 10.30 -15.16 -12.68
N ILE A 320 11.13 -14.13 -12.91
CA ILE A 320 11.98 -13.53 -11.86
C ILE A 320 11.11 -12.88 -10.77
N THR A 321 10.14 -12.05 -11.15
CA THR A 321 9.18 -11.39 -10.26
C THR A 321 8.41 -12.41 -9.42
N SER A 322 7.94 -13.50 -10.04
CA SER A 322 7.26 -14.58 -9.31
C SER A 322 8.18 -15.25 -8.27
N ALA A 323 9.46 -15.46 -8.60
CA ALA A 323 10.43 -16.02 -7.67
C ALA A 323 10.74 -15.07 -6.50
N ILE A 324 10.91 -13.76 -6.77
CA ILE A 324 11.12 -12.75 -5.74
C ILE A 324 9.91 -12.67 -4.81
N ARG A 325 8.70 -12.62 -5.37
CA ARG A 325 7.43 -12.66 -4.62
C ARG A 325 7.35 -13.87 -3.68
N ALA A 326 7.70 -15.05 -4.19
CA ALA A 326 7.73 -16.27 -3.38
C ALA A 326 8.71 -16.17 -2.20
N LEU A 327 9.88 -15.54 -2.38
CA LEU A 327 10.82 -15.30 -1.30
C LEU A 327 10.30 -14.31 -0.25
N HIS A 328 9.64 -13.22 -0.66
CA HIS A 328 9.02 -12.28 0.28
C HIS A 328 7.96 -12.98 1.15
N ILE A 329 7.08 -13.76 0.53
CA ILE A 329 6.05 -14.54 1.24
C ILE A 329 6.71 -15.55 2.18
N ARG A 330 7.72 -16.27 1.70
CA ARG A 330 8.43 -17.29 2.47
C ARG A 330 9.17 -16.70 3.66
N ALA A 331 9.84 -15.56 3.50
CA ALA A 331 10.50 -14.86 4.58
C ALA A 331 9.52 -14.52 5.72
N ARG A 332 8.36 -13.97 5.38
CA ARG A 332 7.33 -13.64 6.37
C ARG A 332 6.70 -14.89 7.00
N ASN A 333 6.39 -15.92 6.21
CA ASN A 333 5.73 -17.13 6.70
C ASN A 333 6.66 -18.05 7.52
N GLU A 334 7.89 -18.29 7.06
CA GLU A 334 8.81 -19.25 7.69
C GLU A 334 9.71 -18.59 8.74
N LEU A 335 10.10 -17.33 8.55
CA LEU A 335 11.07 -16.65 9.40
C LEU A 335 10.46 -15.58 10.30
N GLY A 336 9.19 -15.22 10.08
CA GLY A 336 8.52 -14.18 10.86
C GLY A 336 9.13 -12.80 10.65
N ARG A 337 9.71 -12.54 9.47
CA ARG A 337 10.47 -11.31 9.18
C ARG A 337 10.18 -10.75 7.80
N VAL A 338 10.41 -9.45 7.64
CA VAL A 338 10.40 -8.79 6.33
C VAL A 338 11.82 -8.82 5.76
N VAL A 339 11.99 -9.37 4.56
CA VAL A 339 13.29 -9.42 3.88
C VAL A 339 13.16 -8.69 2.55
N HIS A 340 14.00 -7.68 2.36
CA HIS A 340 14.14 -6.93 1.11
C HIS A 340 15.63 -6.65 0.82
N ALA A 341 15.97 -6.22 -0.39
CA ALA A 341 17.36 -6.09 -0.85
C ALA A 341 18.20 -5.03 -0.08
N MET A 342 17.57 -4.20 0.75
CA MET A 342 18.21 -3.14 1.54
C MET A 342 18.32 -3.48 3.03
N VAL A 343 17.95 -4.69 3.45
CA VAL A 343 18.10 -5.16 4.84
C VAL A 343 19.59 -5.29 5.18
N ASP A 344 19.99 -4.84 6.36
CA ASP A 344 21.35 -5.04 6.87
C ASP A 344 21.63 -6.55 7.05
N PRO A 345 22.58 -7.15 6.32
CA PRO A 345 22.90 -8.57 6.45
C PRO A 345 23.36 -8.99 7.85
N ALA A 346 23.89 -8.05 8.65
CA ALA A 346 24.28 -8.30 10.04
C ALA A 346 23.06 -8.52 10.95
N SER A 347 21.91 -7.94 10.61
CA SER A 347 20.66 -8.08 11.37
C SER A 347 19.98 -9.44 11.20
N LEU A 348 20.39 -10.21 10.18
CA LEU A 348 19.71 -11.44 9.80
C LEU A 348 19.99 -12.63 10.72
N GLY A 349 21.02 -12.57 11.58
CA GLY A 349 21.22 -13.41 12.78
C GLY A 349 21.38 -14.93 12.59
N ASP A 350 20.70 -15.54 11.61
CA ASP A 350 20.61 -16.96 11.34
C ASP A 350 20.92 -17.28 9.86
N GLY A 351 21.36 -18.52 9.62
CA GLY A 351 21.79 -18.97 8.29
C GLY A 351 20.65 -19.14 7.28
N THR A 352 19.40 -19.26 7.72
CA THR A 352 18.24 -19.44 6.83
C THR A 352 17.77 -18.10 6.27
N SER A 353 17.66 -17.09 7.13
CA SER A 353 17.40 -15.70 6.74
C SER A 353 18.46 -15.18 5.76
N ARG A 354 19.74 -15.50 6.01
CA ARG A 354 20.83 -15.12 5.10
C ARG A 354 20.71 -15.77 3.73
N LYS A 355 20.33 -17.05 3.64
CA LYS A 355 20.10 -17.73 2.35
C LYS A 355 18.96 -17.12 1.55
N ILE A 356 17.84 -16.78 2.20
CA ILE A 356 16.72 -16.11 1.53
C ILE A 356 17.15 -14.73 1.03
N TYR A 357 17.91 -13.98 1.83
CA TYR A 357 18.47 -12.70 1.43
C TYR A 357 19.47 -12.80 0.26
N GLU A 358 20.39 -13.76 0.30
CA GLU A 358 21.35 -14.02 -0.79
C GLU A 358 20.64 -14.36 -2.11
N GLU A 359 19.60 -15.20 -2.04
CA GLU A 359 18.80 -15.54 -3.22
C GLU A 359 17.99 -14.33 -3.73
N LEU A 360 17.46 -13.50 -2.82
CA LEU A 360 16.80 -12.25 -3.18
C LEU A 360 17.77 -11.29 -3.90
N LEU A 361 18.99 -11.12 -3.38
CA LEU A 361 20.04 -10.33 -4.04
C LEU A 361 20.41 -10.90 -5.41
N ARG A 362 20.48 -12.23 -5.54
CA ARG A 362 20.75 -12.89 -6.81
C ARG A 362 19.65 -12.59 -7.84
N LEU A 363 18.39 -12.72 -7.46
CA LEU A 363 17.24 -12.49 -8.35
C LEU A 363 17.08 -11.02 -8.72
N THR A 364 17.23 -10.11 -7.77
CA THR A 364 17.19 -8.66 -8.04
C THR A 364 18.36 -8.22 -8.93
N GLY A 365 19.55 -8.80 -8.76
CA GLY A 365 20.68 -8.63 -9.68
C GLY A 365 20.41 -9.18 -11.08
N GLN A 366 19.76 -10.35 -11.18
CA GLN A 366 19.31 -10.92 -12.45
C GLN A 366 18.29 -10.03 -13.14
N GLN A 367 17.32 -9.49 -12.40
CA GLN A 367 16.34 -8.51 -12.90
C GLN A 367 17.03 -7.29 -13.49
N SER A 368 17.98 -6.69 -12.76
CA SER A 368 18.76 -5.54 -13.25
C SER A 368 19.57 -5.86 -14.50
N THR A 369 20.04 -7.11 -14.64
CA THR A 369 20.79 -7.55 -15.82
C THR A 369 19.87 -7.67 -17.04
N GLU A 370 18.69 -8.24 -16.88
CA GLU A 370 17.70 -8.33 -17.95
C GLU A 370 17.18 -6.95 -18.37
N ASP A 371 16.98 -6.03 -17.42
CA ASP A 371 16.62 -4.63 -17.71
C ASP A 371 17.68 -3.93 -18.57
N ALA A 372 18.95 -4.09 -18.21
CA ALA A 372 20.07 -3.56 -18.98
C ALA A 372 20.13 -4.16 -20.39
N ARG A 373 19.93 -5.48 -20.50
CA ARG A 373 19.90 -6.22 -21.76
C ARG A 373 18.76 -5.78 -22.67
N LEU A 374 17.57 -5.54 -22.12
CA LEU A 374 16.44 -4.98 -22.87
C LEU A 374 16.82 -3.63 -23.45
N VAL A 375 17.31 -2.70 -22.62
CA VAL A 375 17.68 -1.35 -23.06
C VAL A 375 18.78 -1.39 -24.13
N GLU A 376 19.78 -2.25 -23.98
CA GLU A 376 20.84 -2.43 -24.98
C GLU A 376 20.29 -2.97 -26.31
N SER A 377 19.44 -3.99 -26.25
CA SER A 377 18.80 -4.59 -27.44
C SER A 377 17.92 -3.58 -28.17
N MET A 378 17.17 -2.76 -27.43
CA MET A 378 16.35 -1.68 -27.98
C MET A 378 17.22 -0.60 -28.63
N ARG A 379 18.33 -0.20 -28.00
CA ARG A 379 19.28 0.78 -28.58
C ARG A 379 19.94 0.27 -29.85
N ALA A 380 20.18 -1.02 -29.97
CA ALA A 380 20.77 -1.61 -31.18
C ALA A 380 19.87 -1.43 -32.41
N LEU A 381 18.55 -1.31 -32.22
CA LEU A 381 17.60 -1.02 -33.30
C LEU A 381 17.61 0.44 -33.75
N LEU A 382 18.21 1.34 -32.98
CA LEU A 382 18.16 2.78 -33.22
C LEU A 382 19.42 3.30 -33.91
N SER A 383 19.23 4.30 -34.79
CA SER A 383 20.29 5.17 -35.30
C SER A 383 20.85 6.09 -34.20
N PRO A 384 22.01 6.73 -34.40
CA PRO A 384 22.58 7.66 -33.42
C PRO A 384 21.61 8.78 -33.00
N ASP A 385 20.90 9.38 -33.97
CA ASP A 385 19.96 10.49 -33.72
C ASP A 385 18.72 10.01 -32.94
N GLU A 386 18.20 8.82 -33.30
CA GLU A 386 17.09 8.19 -32.58
C GLU A 386 17.49 7.82 -31.14
N ARG A 387 18.72 7.35 -30.90
CA ARG A 387 19.23 7.08 -29.53
C ARG A 387 19.30 8.35 -28.68
N GLU A 388 19.71 9.46 -29.28
CA GLU A 388 19.74 10.75 -28.58
C GLU A 388 18.33 11.23 -28.24
N ALA A 389 17.39 11.11 -29.17
CA ALA A 389 15.98 11.44 -28.96
C ALA A 389 15.36 10.60 -27.84
N MET A 390 15.57 9.28 -27.86
CA MET A 390 15.14 8.36 -26.80
C MET A 390 15.73 8.76 -25.44
N THR A 391 17.02 9.08 -25.38
CA THR A 391 17.69 9.46 -24.12
C THR A 391 17.12 10.77 -23.56
N LYS A 392 16.80 11.74 -24.43
CA LYS A 392 16.13 12.98 -24.03
C LYS A 392 14.72 12.70 -23.51
N PHE A 393 13.97 11.82 -24.16
CA PHE A 393 12.64 11.38 -23.72
C PHE A 393 12.69 10.74 -22.33
N VAL A 394 13.49 9.69 -22.13
CA VAL A 394 13.61 9.00 -20.83
C VAL A 394 14.02 9.96 -19.72
N ARG A 395 14.94 10.90 -19.99
CA ARG A 395 15.33 11.94 -19.01
C ARG A 395 14.20 12.89 -18.69
N LYS A 396 13.36 13.24 -19.67
CA LYS A 396 12.18 14.09 -19.47
C LYS A 396 11.14 13.36 -18.63
N GLU A 397 10.82 12.11 -18.96
CA GLU A 397 9.88 11.26 -18.20
C GLU A 397 10.36 11.05 -16.77
N ALA A 398 11.65 10.73 -16.57
CA ALA A 398 12.24 10.62 -15.23
C ALA A 398 12.16 11.93 -14.43
N ARG A 399 12.24 13.09 -15.09
CA ARG A 399 12.06 14.40 -14.44
C ARG A 399 10.58 14.71 -14.15
N GLN A 400 9.67 14.27 -15.02
CA GLN A 400 8.23 14.44 -14.83
C GLN A 400 7.70 13.52 -13.74
N ALA A 401 8.14 12.26 -13.69
CA ALA A 401 7.86 11.34 -12.58
C ALA A 401 8.33 11.91 -11.23
N ARG A 402 9.47 12.62 -11.21
CA ARG A 402 9.97 13.32 -10.02
C ARG A 402 9.23 14.61 -9.65
N ARG A 403 8.38 15.15 -10.54
CA ARG A 403 7.63 16.42 -10.35
C ARG A 403 6.12 16.23 -10.21
N GLY A 404 5.59 15.17 -10.82
CA GLY A 404 4.17 14.81 -10.84
C GLY A 404 3.76 13.88 -9.71
N ASN A 405 4.72 13.23 -9.05
CA ASN A 405 4.54 12.80 -7.68
C ASN A 405 4.66 13.99 -6.78
#